data_AF-A0A843HEG9-F1
#
_entry.id   AF-A0A843HEG9-F1
#
_cell.length_a   1.000
_cell.length_b   1.000
_cell.length_c   1.000
_cell.angle_alpha   90.00
_cell.angle_beta   90.00
_cell.angle_gamma   90.00
#
_symmetry.space_group_name_H-M   'P 1'
#
loop_
_entity.id
_entity.type
_entity.pdbx_description
1 polymer ?
#
loop_
_entity_poly.entity_id
_entity_poly.type
_entity_poly.pdbx_seq_one_letter_code
_entity_poly.pdbx_strand_id
1 'polypeptide(L)'
;MAIHFDKDLNAQLRKEVRNFNKRRERLEREGYKNIPRKQYVSELKGRYNVQSELVREIDRLKNFGRGDLERKVETEGGVKAINWQFDYVKDNRKAAKAYFEREYERVNRRLGKFPGERTYLDTIKAKIDLLSKDIRYMNQSDFRSAITATEEFAKSPTRRKEQYREFLSEVDWVMEKTGIKPEDRDAFFKKFSKLTPSQFLYAYDNNKIIEKVYSLYHKDYGDDEGYLTDEGDAKSTIEELMEEADDIVKDAQLNAD
;
A
#
# COMPACT_ATOMS: atom_id res chain seq x y z
N MET A 1 5.31 -10.22 -11.99
CA MET A 1 4.43 -11.28 -12.53
C MET A 1 3.19 -11.46 -11.64
N ALA A 2 1.97 -11.10 -12.08
CA ALA A 2 0.76 -11.31 -11.27
C ALA A 2 0.42 -12.80 -11.22
N ILE A 3 0.61 -13.46 -10.06
CA ILE A 3 0.25 -14.86 -9.91
C ILE A 3 -1.25 -15.02 -10.23
N HIS A 4 -1.54 -15.71 -11.34
CA HIS A 4 -2.89 -16.16 -11.62
C HIS A 4 -3.21 -17.30 -10.65
N PHE A 5 -3.89 -16.95 -9.56
CA PHE A 5 -4.44 -17.95 -8.65
C PHE A 5 -5.44 -18.82 -9.41
N ASP A 6 -5.40 -20.13 -9.17
CA ASP A 6 -6.32 -21.10 -9.75
C ASP A 6 -7.79 -20.69 -9.52
N LYS A 7 -8.68 -21.07 -10.45
CA LYS A 7 -10.14 -20.83 -10.36
C LYS A 7 -10.69 -21.35 -9.04
N ASP A 8 -10.22 -22.52 -8.58
CA ASP A 8 -10.66 -23.13 -7.33
C ASP A 8 -10.24 -22.32 -6.11
N LEU A 9 -8.99 -21.86 -6.08
CA LEU A 9 -8.47 -21.00 -5.02
C LEU A 9 -9.20 -19.64 -4.99
N ASN A 10 -9.54 -19.09 -6.15
CA ASN A 10 -10.32 -17.87 -6.27
C ASN A 10 -11.76 -18.05 -5.75
N ALA A 11 -12.39 -19.18 -6.04
CA ALA A 11 -13.72 -19.51 -5.53
C ALA A 11 -13.69 -19.68 -4.00
N GLN A 12 -12.68 -20.38 -3.49
CA GLN A 12 -12.46 -20.57 -2.06
C GLN A 12 -12.22 -19.24 -1.35
N LEU A 13 -11.36 -18.36 -1.89
CA LEU A 13 -11.11 -17.04 -1.34
C LEU A 13 -12.40 -16.20 -1.25
N ARG A 14 -13.21 -16.16 -2.33
CA ARG A 14 -14.49 -15.43 -2.34
C ARG A 14 -15.46 -15.97 -1.30
N LYS A 15 -15.55 -17.29 -1.16
CA LYS A 15 -16.39 -17.97 -0.18
C LYS A 15 -15.95 -17.63 1.25
N GLU A 16 -14.67 -17.78 1.56
CA GLU A 16 -14.16 -17.58 2.92
C GLU A 16 -14.15 -16.11 3.34
N VAL A 17 -13.87 -15.16 2.44
CA VAL A 17 -14.02 -13.73 2.74
C VAL A 17 -15.48 -13.39 3.07
N ARG A 18 -16.43 -13.91 2.30
CA ARG A 18 -17.87 -13.71 2.57
C ARG A 18 -18.27 -14.29 3.93
N ASN A 19 -17.85 -15.52 4.22
CA ASN A 19 -18.14 -16.20 5.48
C ASN A 19 -17.52 -15.47 6.68
N PHE A 20 -16.24 -15.07 6.56
CA PHE A 20 -15.53 -14.29 7.55
C PHE A 20 -16.28 -12.98 7.85
N ASN A 21 -16.65 -12.21 6.83
CA ASN A 21 -17.34 -10.93 7.02
C ASN A 21 -18.71 -11.10 7.70
N LYS A 22 -19.44 -12.17 7.38
CA LYS A 22 -20.69 -12.53 8.07
C LYS A 22 -20.46 -12.90 9.54
N ARG A 23 -19.42 -13.70 9.83
CA ARG A 23 -19.03 -14.07 11.21
C ARG A 23 -18.63 -12.84 12.01
N ARG A 24 -17.79 -11.97 11.43
CA ARG A 24 -17.41 -10.66 11.98
C ARG A 24 -18.62 -9.83 12.35
N GLU A 25 -19.53 -9.58 11.41
CA GLU A 25 -20.74 -8.77 11.66
C GLU A 25 -21.64 -9.39 12.75
N ARG A 26 -21.73 -10.72 12.82
CA ARG A 26 -22.45 -11.40 13.89
C ARG A 26 -21.79 -11.14 15.26
N LEU A 27 -20.48 -11.29 15.35
CA LEU A 27 -19.72 -11.04 16.58
C LEU A 27 -19.80 -9.56 17.01
N GLU A 28 -19.84 -8.62 16.05
CA GLU A 28 -20.08 -7.20 16.32
C GLU A 28 -21.44 -6.98 16.97
N ARG A 29 -22.50 -7.61 16.43
CA ARG A 29 -23.86 -7.53 17.01
C ARG A 29 -23.96 -8.20 18.37
N GLU A 30 -23.18 -9.25 18.60
CA GLU A 30 -23.07 -9.93 19.91
C GLU A 30 -22.25 -9.13 20.93
N GLY A 31 -21.71 -7.95 20.56
CA GLY A 31 -21.05 -7.02 21.47
C GLY A 31 -19.56 -7.29 21.71
N TYR A 32 -18.94 -8.17 20.93
CA TYR A 32 -17.49 -8.39 21.02
C TYR A 32 -16.72 -7.16 20.53
N LYS A 33 -15.61 -6.85 21.21
CA LYS A 33 -14.68 -5.76 20.86
C LYS A 33 -13.41 -6.32 20.22
N ASN A 34 -12.65 -5.46 19.54
CA ASN A 34 -11.37 -5.81 18.87
C ASN A 34 -11.50 -6.89 17.79
N ILE A 35 -12.63 -6.86 17.08
CA ILE A 35 -12.90 -7.77 15.97
C ILE A 35 -12.07 -7.30 14.76
N PRO A 36 -11.46 -8.22 13.98
CA PRO A 36 -10.67 -7.82 12.83
C PRO A 36 -11.55 -7.12 11.78
N ARG A 37 -10.95 -6.17 11.05
CA ARG A 37 -11.64 -5.41 10.02
C ARG A 37 -12.23 -6.31 8.93
N LYS A 38 -13.26 -5.79 8.27
CA LYS A 38 -13.84 -6.38 7.06
C LYS A 38 -12.74 -6.65 6.02
N GLN A 39 -12.75 -7.83 5.43
CA GLN A 39 -11.78 -8.24 4.42
C GLN A 39 -12.39 -8.15 3.02
N TYR A 40 -11.57 -7.81 2.03
CA TYR A 40 -11.97 -7.76 0.62
C TYR A 40 -11.10 -8.69 -0.22
N VAL A 41 -11.73 -9.39 -1.16
CA VAL A 41 -11.03 -10.32 -2.08
C VAL A 41 -9.92 -9.62 -2.86
N SER A 42 -10.17 -8.38 -3.29
CA SER A 42 -9.19 -7.56 -4.02
C SER A 42 -7.97 -7.21 -3.18
N GLU A 43 -8.16 -6.90 -1.89
CA GLU A 43 -7.06 -6.57 -0.97
C GLU A 43 -6.18 -7.78 -0.71
N LEU A 44 -6.79 -8.94 -0.43
CA LEU A 44 -6.04 -10.17 -0.16
C LEU A 44 -5.24 -10.63 -1.39
N LYS A 45 -5.82 -10.53 -2.59
CA LYS A 45 -5.10 -10.82 -3.84
C LYS A 45 -3.94 -9.85 -4.11
N GLY A 46 -4.08 -8.58 -3.72
CA GLY A 46 -3.01 -7.59 -3.88
C GLY A 46 -1.92 -7.71 -2.82
N ARG A 47 -2.23 -8.32 -1.67
CA ARG A 47 -1.32 -8.48 -0.54
C ARG A 47 -0.39 -9.68 -0.65
N TYR A 48 -0.88 -10.81 -1.17
CA TYR A 48 -0.13 -12.05 -1.21
C TYR A 48 0.41 -12.32 -2.61
N ASN A 49 1.73 -12.38 -2.72
CA ASN A 49 2.43 -12.66 -3.98
C ASN A 49 2.83 -14.13 -4.09
N VAL A 50 2.48 -14.97 -3.10
CA VAL A 50 2.79 -16.41 -3.09
C VAL A 50 1.52 -17.19 -2.74
N GLN A 51 1.21 -18.21 -3.54
CA GLN A 51 0.00 -19.03 -3.38
C GLN A 51 -0.11 -19.65 -1.99
N SER A 52 0.98 -20.15 -1.42
CA SER A 52 1.00 -20.75 -0.08
C SER A 52 0.66 -19.75 1.03
N GLU A 53 1.00 -18.47 0.88
CA GLU A 53 0.65 -17.44 1.85
C GLU A 53 -0.83 -17.09 1.77
N LEU A 54 -1.37 -16.99 0.55
CA LEU A 54 -2.80 -16.78 0.34
C LEU A 54 -3.63 -17.94 0.90
N VAL A 55 -3.18 -19.20 0.71
CA VAL A 55 -3.84 -20.38 1.28
C VAL A 55 -3.85 -20.33 2.81
N ARG A 56 -2.71 -19.99 3.44
CA ARG A 56 -2.64 -19.83 4.90
C ARG A 56 -3.60 -18.76 5.41
N GLU A 57 -3.72 -17.64 4.71
CA GLU A 57 -4.66 -16.59 5.08
C GLU A 57 -6.11 -17.06 4.91
N ILE A 58 -6.43 -17.78 3.84
CA ILE A 58 -7.77 -18.36 3.62
C ILE A 58 -8.13 -19.31 4.77
N ASP A 59 -7.21 -20.18 5.19
CA ASP A 59 -7.43 -21.08 6.32
C ASP A 59 -7.62 -20.31 7.63
N ARG A 60 -6.89 -19.22 7.82
CA ARG A 60 -7.08 -18.30 8.95
C ARG A 60 -8.48 -17.71 8.97
N LEU A 61 -8.93 -17.16 7.84
CA LEU A 61 -10.27 -16.57 7.70
C LEU A 61 -11.38 -17.61 7.89
N LYS A 62 -11.16 -18.84 7.42
CA LYS A 62 -12.07 -19.97 7.56
C LYS A 62 -12.29 -20.35 9.02
N ASN A 63 -11.21 -20.40 9.79
CA ASN A 63 -11.23 -20.85 11.18
C ASN A 63 -11.60 -19.74 12.17
N PHE A 64 -11.60 -18.46 11.75
CA PHE A 64 -11.98 -17.34 12.59
C PHE A 64 -13.37 -17.51 13.21
N GLY A 65 -13.43 -17.45 14.54
CA GLY A 65 -14.68 -17.51 15.29
C GLY A 65 -14.60 -16.88 16.68
N ARG A 66 -15.65 -17.11 17.47
CA ARG A 66 -15.79 -16.61 18.85
C ARG A 66 -14.60 -17.01 19.74
N GLY A 67 -14.15 -18.26 19.63
CA GLY A 67 -13.03 -18.77 20.42
C GLY A 67 -11.72 -18.01 20.18
N ASP A 68 -11.52 -17.44 18.99
CA ASP A 68 -10.34 -16.62 18.71
C ASP A 68 -10.38 -15.28 19.43
N LEU A 69 -11.57 -14.71 19.65
CA LEU A 69 -11.79 -13.46 20.39
C LEU A 69 -11.74 -13.65 21.91
N GLU A 70 -12.07 -14.85 22.38
CA GLU A 70 -12.07 -15.21 23.80
C GLU A 70 -10.70 -15.69 24.28
N ARG A 71 -9.91 -16.33 23.41
CA ARG A 71 -8.54 -16.76 23.73
C ARG A 71 -7.63 -15.56 23.78
N LYS A 72 -7.16 -15.24 24.99
CA LYS A 72 -6.16 -14.21 25.25
C LYS A 72 -4.79 -14.85 25.40
N VAL A 73 -3.80 -14.22 24.80
CA VAL A 73 -2.39 -14.49 25.03
C VAL A 73 -1.88 -13.41 25.98
N GLU A 74 -1.18 -13.83 27.01
CA GLU A 74 -0.37 -12.97 27.86
C GLU A 74 1.10 -13.26 27.56
N THR A 75 1.85 -12.23 27.18
CA THR A 75 3.28 -12.37 26.85
C THR A 75 4.15 -12.04 28.05
N GLU A 76 5.43 -12.42 27.99
CA GLU A 76 6.43 -12.08 29.02
C GLU A 76 6.62 -10.56 29.19
N GLY A 77 6.39 -9.78 28.12
CA GLY A 77 6.36 -8.31 28.16
C GLY A 77 5.06 -7.69 28.68
N GLY A 78 4.10 -8.51 29.12
CA GLY A 78 2.83 -8.06 29.71
C GLY A 78 1.76 -7.66 28.70
N VAL A 79 1.90 -8.04 27.43
CA VAL A 79 0.86 -7.81 26.41
C VAL A 79 -0.31 -8.75 26.67
N LYS A 80 -1.51 -8.19 26.80
CA LYS A 80 -2.77 -8.94 26.81
C LYS A 80 -3.47 -8.70 25.48
N ALA A 81 -3.35 -9.68 24.58
CA ALA A 81 -3.92 -9.59 23.25
C ALA A 81 -4.85 -10.76 22.97
N ILE A 82 -5.81 -10.52 22.10
CA ILE A 82 -6.59 -11.59 21.50
C ILE A 82 -5.64 -12.42 20.64
N ASN A 83 -5.75 -13.76 20.68
CA ASN A 83 -4.84 -14.65 19.98
C ASN A 83 -4.71 -14.29 18.50
N TRP A 84 -5.83 -13.93 17.86
CA TRP A 84 -5.84 -13.44 16.48
C TRP A 84 -4.93 -12.22 16.24
N GLN A 85 -4.94 -11.22 17.13
CA GLN A 85 -4.10 -10.03 16.98
C GLN A 85 -2.61 -10.37 17.15
N PHE A 86 -2.32 -11.26 18.10
CA PHE A 86 -0.95 -11.72 18.34
C PHE A 86 -0.41 -12.48 17.13
N ASP A 87 -1.18 -13.44 16.64
CA ASP A 87 -0.90 -14.25 15.46
C ASP A 87 -0.75 -13.40 14.19
N TYR A 88 -1.60 -12.38 14.02
CA TYR A 88 -1.51 -11.44 12.91
C TYR A 88 -0.18 -10.69 12.90
N VAL A 89 0.24 -10.10 14.03
CA VAL A 89 1.52 -9.37 14.13
C VAL A 89 2.68 -10.34 13.96
N LYS A 90 2.63 -11.51 14.61
CA LYS A 90 3.68 -12.54 14.53
C LYS A 90 3.99 -12.94 13.09
N ASP A 91 2.96 -13.15 12.28
CA ASP A 91 3.12 -13.61 10.91
C ASP A 91 3.48 -12.49 9.93
N ASN A 92 2.99 -11.28 10.20
CA ASN A 92 3.17 -10.16 9.25
C ASN A 92 4.37 -9.26 9.58
N ARG A 93 4.92 -9.29 10.81
CA ARG A 93 6.00 -8.36 11.21
C ARG A 93 7.23 -8.44 10.33
N LYS A 94 7.64 -9.64 9.89
CA LYS A 94 8.86 -9.83 9.09
C LYS A 94 8.69 -9.21 7.71
N ALA A 95 7.54 -9.44 7.07
CA ALA A 95 7.21 -8.87 5.77
C ALA A 95 7.03 -7.34 5.87
N ALA A 96 6.34 -6.85 6.90
CA ALA A 96 6.18 -5.43 7.15
C ALA A 96 7.54 -4.74 7.39
N LYS A 97 8.42 -5.34 8.18
CA LYS A 97 9.79 -4.84 8.42
C LYS A 97 10.57 -4.71 7.10
N ALA A 98 10.62 -5.77 6.30
CA ALA A 98 11.34 -5.76 5.03
C ALA A 98 10.76 -4.73 4.03
N TYR A 99 9.46 -4.44 4.11
CA TYR A 99 8.84 -3.33 3.37
C TYR A 99 9.36 -1.98 3.85
N PHE A 100 9.32 -1.72 5.16
CA PHE A 100 9.79 -0.45 5.73
C PHE A 100 11.29 -0.24 5.57
N GLU A 101 12.11 -1.29 5.61
CA GLU A 101 13.56 -1.22 5.33
C GLU A 101 13.81 -0.74 3.89
N ARG A 102 13.12 -1.29 2.90
CA ARG A 102 13.21 -0.83 1.51
C ARG A 102 12.74 0.61 1.34
N GLU A 103 11.64 0.96 2.00
CA GLU A 103 11.12 2.33 1.99
C GLU A 103 12.11 3.31 2.62
N TYR A 104 12.74 2.94 3.73
CA TYR A 104 13.78 3.73 4.38
C TYR A 104 14.97 3.95 3.45
N GLU A 105 15.47 2.90 2.79
CA GLU A 105 16.56 3.04 1.83
C GLU A 105 16.18 3.96 0.65
N ARG A 106 14.96 3.81 0.12
CA ARG A 106 14.44 4.62 -0.99
C ARG A 106 14.45 6.10 -0.64
N VAL A 107 13.87 6.46 0.50
CA VAL A 107 13.78 7.85 0.96
C VAL A 107 15.16 8.39 1.36
N ASN A 108 15.98 7.58 2.03
CA ASN A 108 17.32 8.01 2.46
C ASN A 108 18.26 8.30 1.27
N ARG A 109 18.10 7.61 0.14
CA ARG A 109 18.83 7.90 -1.10
C ARG A 109 18.38 9.20 -1.77
N ARG A 110 17.16 9.68 -1.50
CA ARG A 110 16.59 10.92 -2.05
C ARG A 110 16.62 12.09 -1.08
N LEU A 111 17.26 11.92 0.07
CA LEU A 111 17.30 12.90 1.15
C LEU A 111 17.76 14.29 0.67
N GLY A 112 16.97 15.31 0.98
CA GLY A 112 17.23 16.71 0.65
C GLY A 112 16.41 17.26 -0.52
N LYS A 113 15.47 16.47 -1.08
CA LYS A 113 14.64 16.91 -2.19
C LYS A 113 13.33 17.59 -1.76
N PHE A 114 12.80 17.27 -0.58
CA PHE A 114 11.54 17.85 -0.09
C PHE A 114 11.55 18.15 1.42
N PRO A 115 10.77 19.14 1.89
CA PRO A 115 10.62 19.44 3.31
C PRO A 115 9.99 18.25 4.08
N GLY A 116 10.53 17.93 5.26
CA GLY A 116 9.98 16.92 6.16
C GLY A 116 10.47 15.48 5.96
N GLU A 117 11.33 15.21 4.98
CA GLU A 117 11.91 13.88 4.71
C GLU A 117 12.63 13.26 5.90
N ARG A 118 13.32 14.09 6.70
CA ARG A 118 14.05 13.61 7.88
C ARG A 118 13.11 13.09 8.96
N THR A 119 12.01 13.81 9.22
CA THR A 119 10.95 13.39 10.14
C THR A 119 10.27 12.11 9.66
N TYR A 120 10.04 11.98 8.35
CA TYR A 120 9.47 10.77 7.76
C TYR A 120 10.43 9.57 7.88
N LEU A 121 11.73 9.76 7.62
CA LEU A 121 12.74 8.72 7.81
C LEU A 121 12.86 8.27 9.26
N ASP A 122 12.85 9.21 10.21
CA ASP A 122 12.88 8.88 11.63
C ASP A 122 11.64 8.07 12.03
N THR A 123 10.49 8.40 11.44
CA THR A 123 9.23 7.64 11.63
C THR A 123 9.33 6.22 11.05
N ILE A 124 9.86 6.06 9.84
CA ILE A 124 10.06 4.73 9.23
C ILE A 124 11.06 3.92 10.05
N LYS A 125 12.16 4.54 10.48
CA LYS A 125 13.19 3.89 11.29
C LYS A 125 12.62 3.40 12.63
N ALA A 126 11.83 4.22 13.31
CA ALA A 126 11.14 3.81 14.52
C ALA A 126 10.22 2.59 14.29
N LYS A 127 9.56 2.50 13.13
CA LYS A 127 8.74 1.33 12.76
C LYS A 127 9.60 0.08 12.51
N ILE A 128 10.75 0.22 11.85
CA ILE A 128 11.70 -0.89 11.64
C ILE A 128 12.22 -1.42 12.98
N ASP A 129 12.64 -0.52 13.87
CA ASP A 129 13.13 -0.87 15.20
C ASP A 129 12.05 -1.56 16.03
N LEU A 130 10.83 -1.02 16.00
CA LEU A 130 9.67 -1.61 16.65
C LEU A 130 9.38 -3.03 16.15
N LEU A 131 9.33 -3.23 14.83
CA LEU A 131 9.03 -4.53 14.22
C LEU A 131 10.19 -5.54 14.36
N SER A 132 11.39 -5.07 14.72
CA SER A 132 12.55 -5.91 15.04
C SER A 132 12.49 -6.48 16.46
N LYS A 133 11.72 -5.88 17.37
CA LYS A 133 11.55 -6.40 18.73
C LYS A 133 10.88 -7.78 18.69
N ASP A 134 11.27 -8.66 19.62
CA ASP A 134 10.54 -9.90 19.78
C ASP A 134 9.16 -9.63 20.41
N ILE A 135 8.11 -10.11 19.75
CA ILE A 135 6.70 -9.91 20.13
C ILE A 135 6.40 -10.45 21.53
N ARG A 136 7.17 -11.43 21.99
CA ARG A 136 7.07 -11.99 23.36
C ARG A 136 7.47 -10.98 24.44
N TYR A 137 8.39 -10.07 24.13
CA TYR A 137 8.95 -9.09 25.07
C TYR A 137 8.44 -7.66 24.85
N MET A 138 7.54 -7.45 23.88
CA MET A 138 6.91 -6.14 23.69
C MET A 138 6.03 -5.79 24.88
N ASN A 139 6.00 -4.50 25.24
CA ASN A 139 4.98 -3.97 26.13
C ASN A 139 3.67 -3.70 25.35
N GLN A 140 2.58 -3.40 26.06
CA GLN A 140 1.26 -3.19 25.45
C GLN A 140 1.22 -2.04 24.43
N SER A 141 2.02 -0.98 24.65
CA SER A 141 2.09 0.18 23.74
C SER A 141 2.83 -0.19 22.45
N ASP A 142 4.01 -0.80 22.57
CA ASP A 142 4.80 -1.32 21.46
C ASP A 142 3.97 -2.29 20.60
N PHE A 143 3.25 -3.21 21.24
CA PHE A 143 2.41 -4.17 20.54
C PHE A 143 1.28 -3.50 19.75
N ARG A 144 0.63 -2.48 20.30
CA ARG A 144 -0.39 -1.70 19.56
C ARG A 144 0.22 -0.98 18.36
N SER A 145 1.38 -0.36 18.54
CA SER A 145 2.11 0.29 17.45
C SER A 145 2.55 -0.71 16.37
N ALA A 146 2.89 -1.94 16.76
CA ALA A 146 3.25 -3.01 15.83
C ALA A 146 2.03 -3.51 15.03
N ILE A 147 0.84 -3.58 15.65
CA ILE A 147 -0.42 -3.80 14.93
C ILE A 147 -0.60 -2.70 13.88
N THR A 148 -0.50 -1.43 14.27
CA THR A 148 -0.68 -0.31 13.33
C THR A 148 0.32 -0.38 12.16
N ALA A 149 1.61 -0.62 12.43
CA ALA A 149 2.62 -0.74 11.38
C ALA A 149 2.36 -1.93 10.43
N THR A 150 1.90 -3.08 10.95
CA THR A 150 1.53 -4.24 10.12
C THR A 150 0.23 -4.03 9.34
N GLU A 151 -0.71 -3.23 9.84
CA GLU A 151 -1.90 -2.80 9.10
C GLU A 151 -1.59 -1.77 8.02
N GLU A 152 -0.66 -0.84 8.25
CA GLU A 152 -0.16 0.07 7.23
C GLU A 152 0.52 -0.69 6.08
N PHE A 153 1.36 -1.67 6.41
CA PHE A 153 1.92 -2.60 5.43
C PHE A 153 0.80 -3.31 4.65
N ALA A 154 -0.25 -3.79 5.33
CA ALA A 154 -1.37 -4.46 4.68
C ALA A 154 -2.18 -3.54 3.74
N LYS A 155 -2.15 -2.23 3.97
CA LYS A 155 -2.73 -1.21 3.09
C LYS A 155 -1.80 -0.82 1.95
N SER A 156 -0.52 -1.16 1.98
CA SER A 156 0.46 -0.78 0.94
C SER A 156 -0.03 -1.14 -0.48
N PRO A 157 -0.52 -2.35 -0.81
CA PRO A 157 -1.00 -2.63 -2.17
C PRO A 157 -2.19 -1.76 -2.62
N THR A 158 -3.08 -1.41 -1.69
CA THR A 158 -4.20 -0.48 -1.93
C THR A 158 -3.70 0.95 -2.12
N ARG A 159 -2.75 1.39 -1.28
CA ARG A 159 -2.08 2.69 -1.38
C ARG A 159 -1.32 2.83 -2.70
N ARG A 160 -0.67 1.77 -3.20
CA ARG A 160 0.00 1.75 -4.50
C ARG A 160 -0.97 1.99 -5.66
N LYS A 161 -2.17 1.41 -5.56
CA LYS A 161 -3.24 1.59 -6.55
C LYS A 161 -3.91 2.97 -6.42
N GLU A 162 -4.02 3.50 -5.20
CA GLU A 162 -4.47 4.87 -4.93
C GLU A 162 -3.46 5.88 -5.46
N GLN A 163 -2.17 5.73 -5.17
CA GLN A 163 -1.07 6.53 -5.73
C GLN A 163 -1.06 6.49 -7.27
N TYR A 164 -1.31 5.32 -7.87
CA TYR A 164 -1.48 5.21 -9.32
C TYR A 164 -2.65 6.06 -9.82
N ARG A 165 -3.79 6.07 -9.12
CA ARG A 165 -4.97 6.86 -9.53
C ARG A 165 -4.76 8.35 -9.29
N GLU A 166 -4.22 8.72 -8.14
CA GLU A 166 -3.89 10.10 -7.77
C GLU A 166 -2.93 10.69 -8.80
N PHE A 167 -1.82 10.02 -9.11
CA PHE A 167 -0.89 10.46 -10.14
C PHE A 167 -1.57 10.66 -11.49
N LEU A 168 -2.37 9.69 -11.96
CA LEU A 168 -3.03 9.84 -13.25
C LEU A 168 -3.99 11.04 -13.26
N SER A 169 -4.71 11.27 -12.16
CA SER A 169 -5.59 12.44 -12.03
C SER A 169 -4.82 13.76 -11.99
N GLU A 170 -3.66 13.79 -11.34
CA GLU A 170 -2.81 14.98 -11.26
C GLU A 170 -2.15 15.28 -12.62
N VAL A 171 -1.59 14.29 -13.30
CA VAL A 171 -1.06 14.44 -14.65
C VAL A 171 -2.15 14.88 -15.61
N ASP A 172 -3.35 14.30 -15.52
CA ASP A 172 -4.48 14.66 -16.37
C ASP A 172 -4.85 16.13 -16.18
N TRP A 173 -4.86 16.58 -14.93
CA TRP A 173 -5.11 17.96 -14.56
C TRP A 173 -4.00 18.90 -15.06
N VAL A 174 -2.72 18.56 -14.90
CA VAL A 174 -1.60 19.37 -15.40
C VAL A 174 -1.63 19.44 -16.94
N MET A 175 -1.89 18.33 -17.62
CA MET A 175 -2.06 18.27 -19.08
C MET A 175 -3.21 19.16 -19.55
N GLU A 176 -4.33 19.19 -18.82
CA GLU A 176 -5.45 20.09 -19.10
C GLU A 176 -5.05 21.56 -18.95
N LYS A 177 -4.38 21.91 -17.86
CA LYS A 177 -3.96 23.29 -17.58
C LYS A 177 -2.88 23.81 -18.51
N THR A 178 -2.01 22.92 -19.00
CA THR A 178 -0.95 23.25 -19.96
C THR A 178 -1.42 23.25 -21.42
N GLY A 179 -2.69 22.92 -21.67
CA GLY A 179 -3.32 22.97 -22.99
C GLY A 179 -3.01 21.77 -23.90
N ILE A 180 -2.62 20.62 -23.32
CA ILE A 180 -2.47 19.38 -24.07
C ILE A 180 -3.84 18.92 -24.56
N LYS A 181 -3.90 18.50 -25.83
CA LYS A 181 -5.17 18.12 -26.46
C LYS A 181 -5.72 16.84 -25.82
N PRO A 182 -7.06 16.69 -25.75
CA PRO A 182 -7.70 15.49 -25.21
C PRO A 182 -7.22 14.19 -25.87
N GLU A 183 -6.95 14.19 -27.18
CA GLU A 183 -6.52 12.99 -27.91
C GLU A 183 -5.12 12.53 -27.48
N ASP A 184 -4.23 13.49 -27.21
CA ASP A 184 -2.86 13.22 -26.78
C ASP A 184 -2.82 12.77 -25.30
N ARG A 185 -3.70 13.35 -24.46
CA ARG A 185 -3.98 12.88 -23.09
C ARG A 185 -4.44 11.42 -23.10
N ASP A 186 -5.46 11.10 -23.90
CA ASP A 186 -6.02 9.75 -24.00
C ASP A 186 -4.96 8.73 -24.45
N ALA A 187 -4.11 9.11 -25.42
CA ALA A 187 -3.01 8.28 -25.88
C ALA A 187 -2.00 8.01 -24.74
N PHE A 188 -1.63 9.04 -23.98
CA PHE A 188 -0.76 8.92 -22.81
C PHE A 188 -1.36 7.98 -21.73
N PHE A 189 -2.61 8.19 -21.34
CA PHE A 189 -3.29 7.34 -20.35
C PHE A 189 -3.42 5.89 -20.83
N LYS A 190 -3.66 5.68 -22.12
CA LYS A 190 -3.71 4.34 -22.71
C LYS A 190 -2.36 3.64 -22.67
N LYS A 191 -1.23 4.36 -22.73
CA LYS A 191 0.11 3.78 -22.53
C LYS A 191 0.32 3.35 -21.07
N PHE A 192 0.08 4.25 -20.11
CA PHE A 192 0.29 3.97 -18.69
C PHE A 192 -0.72 2.98 -18.09
N SER A 193 -1.93 2.88 -18.64
CA SER A 193 -2.94 1.87 -18.24
C SER A 193 -2.52 0.42 -18.48
N LYS A 194 -1.49 0.20 -19.29
CA LYS A 194 -0.89 -1.13 -19.50
C LYS A 194 0.04 -1.54 -18.36
N LEU A 195 0.44 -0.61 -17.49
CA LEU A 195 1.27 -0.89 -16.33
C LEU A 195 0.43 -1.49 -15.20
N THR A 196 0.94 -2.53 -14.58
CA THR A 196 0.46 -2.97 -13.26
C THR A 196 0.84 -1.94 -12.20
N PRO A 197 0.17 -1.90 -11.03
CA PRO A 197 0.52 -0.96 -9.96
C PRO A 197 2.00 -1.01 -9.53
N SER A 198 2.61 -2.20 -9.54
CA SER A 198 4.04 -2.36 -9.23
C SER A 198 4.95 -1.76 -10.30
N GLN A 199 4.62 -1.98 -11.58
CA GLN A 199 5.36 -1.39 -12.71
C GLN A 199 5.23 0.12 -12.74
N PHE A 200 4.03 0.64 -12.49
CA PHE A 200 3.82 2.07 -12.38
C PHE A 200 4.66 2.69 -11.26
N LEU A 201 4.71 2.05 -10.09
CA LEU A 201 5.53 2.57 -9.00
C LEU A 201 7.02 2.51 -9.28
N TYR A 202 7.46 1.48 -9.99
CA TYR A 202 8.82 1.47 -10.48
C TYR A 202 9.08 2.66 -11.41
N ALA A 203 8.18 2.96 -12.36
CA ALA A 203 8.29 4.15 -13.21
C ALA A 203 8.31 5.44 -12.37
N TYR A 204 7.36 5.58 -11.45
CA TYR A 204 7.23 6.71 -10.53
C TYR A 204 8.50 6.93 -9.69
N ASP A 205 9.10 5.85 -9.20
CA ASP A 205 10.29 5.92 -8.39
C ASP A 205 11.56 6.17 -9.20
N ASN A 206 11.66 5.61 -10.39
CA ASN A 206 12.94 5.61 -11.11
C ASN A 206 13.01 6.65 -12.23
N ASN A 207 11.90 7.31 -12.58
CA ASN A 207 11.89 8.36 -13.58
C ASN A 207 11.78 9.77 -12.96
N LYS A 208 12.79 10.60 -13.23
CA LYS A 208 12.90 11.96 -12.69
C LYS A 208 11.84 12.92 -13.24
N ILE A 209 11.30 12.67 -14.44
CA ILE A 209 10.28 13.53 -15.03
C ILE A 209 8.96 13.32 -14.32
N ILE A 210 8.61 12.07 -13.99
CA ILE A 210 7.43 11.77 -13.16
C ILE A 210 7.51 12.49 -11.80
N GLU A 211 8.68 12.48 -11.15
CA GLU A 211 8.92 13.23 -9.90
C GLU A 211 8.72 14.74 -10.08
N LYS A 212 9.20 15.32 -11.20
CA LYS A 212 9.02 16.75 -11.51
C LYS A 212 7.55 17.12 -11.74
N VAL A 213 6.77 16.30 -12.46
CA VAL A 213 5.34 16.58 -12.71
C VAL A 213 4.56 16.68 -11.41
N TYR A 214 4.87 15.83 -10.44
CA TYR A 214 4.26 15.90 -9.11
C TYR A 214 4.64 17.19 -8.37
N SER A 215 5.88 17.64 -8.48
CA SER A 215 6.33 18.91 -7.85
C SER A 215 5.70 20.16 -8.47
N LEU A 216 5.05 20.03 -9.64
CA LEU A 216 4.35 21.12 -10.30
C LEU A 216 2.89 21.24 -9.84
N TYR A 217 2.32 20.16 -9.28
CA TYR A 217 0.96 20.14 -8.76
C TYR A 217 0.95 20.38 -7.25
N HIS A 218 0.27 21.43 -6.82
CA HIS A 218 0.09 21.74 -5.41
C HIS A 218 -1.39 21.81 -5.03
N LYS A 219 -1.70 21.27 -3.86
CA LYS A 219 -2.97 21.43 -3.17
C LYS A 219 -2.71 21.99 -1.78
N ASP A 220 -3.34 23.11 -1.45
CA ASP A 220 -3.31 23.63 -0.11
C ASP A 220 -4.21 22.78 0.80
N TYR A 221 -3.81 22.65 2.08
CA TYR A 221 -4.51 21.81 3.04
C TYR A 221 -5.89 22.41 3.34
N GLY A 222 -6.94 21.84 2.74
CA GLY A 222 -8.34 22.26 2.97
C GLY A 222 -9.04 22.92 1.78
N ASP A 223 -8.36 23.05 0.62
CA ASP A 223 -8.97 23.48 -0.64
C ASP A 223 -9.05 22.31 -1.64
N ASP A 224 -10.17 22.23 -2.37
CA ASP A 224 -10.40 21.19 -3.37
C ASP A 224 -9.73 21.51 -4.73
N GLU A 225 -9.30 22.75 -4.94
CA GLU A 225 -8.68 23.23 -6.19
C GLU A 225 -7.14 23.24 -6.10
N GLY A 226 -6.49 22.50 -7.00
CA GLY A 226 -5.03 22.53 -7.13
C GLY A 226 -4.55 23.73 -7.97
N TYR A 227 -3.28 24.10 -7.83
CA TYR A 227 -2.63 25.15 -8.63
C TYR A 227 -1.26 24.69 -9.17
N LEU A 228 -0.80 25.34 -10.24
CA LEU A 228 0.54 25.17 -10.80
C LEU A 228 1.49 26.19 -10.18
N THR A 229 2.72 25.77 -9.87
CA THR A 229 3.76 26.68 -9.38
C THR A 229 4.44 27.47 -10.50
N ASP A 230 4.51 26.92 -11.71
CA ASP A 230 5.04 27.57 -12.91
C ASP A 230 4.43 26.94 -14.19
N GLU A 231 3.64 27.69 -14.94
CA GLU A 231 2.94 27.19 -16.15
C GLU A 231 3.91 26.89 -17.32
N GLY A 232 5.03 27.61 -17.42
CA GLY A 232 6.01 27.43 -18.49
C GLY A 232 6.83 26.15 -18.30
N ASP A 233 7.29 25.92 -17.07
CA ASP A 233 7.97 24.69 -16.69
C ASP A 233 7.03 23.48 -16.66
N ALA A 234 5.74 23.70 -16.34
CA ALA A 234 4.75 22.63 -16.38
C ALA A 234 4.54 22.08 -17.79
N LYS A 235 4.44 22.96 -18.80
CA LYS A 235 4.23 22.53 -20.18
C LYS A 235 5.42 21.75 -20.73
N SER A 236 6.64 22.27 -20.55
CA SER A 236 7.86 21.60 -21.04
C SER A 236 8.08 20.25 -20.35
N THR A 237 7.82 20.16 -19.04
CA THR A 237 7.94 18.91 -18.27
C THR A 237 6.90 17.86 -18.74
N ILE A 238 5.68 18.29 -19.08
CA ILE A 238 4.65 17.39 -19.61
C ILE A 238 4.99 16.91 -21.02
N GLU A 239 5.51 17.79 -21.88
CA GLU A 239 5.98 17.42 -23.23
C GLU A 239 7.12 16.40 -23.13
N GLU A 240 8.10 16.61 -22.25
CA GLU A 240 9.19 15.67 -21.93
C GLU A 240 8.64 14.31 -21.45
N LEU A 241 7.64 14.32 -20.55
CA LEU A 241 7.00 13.10 -20.05
C LEU A 241 6.31 12.32 -21.17
N MET A 242 5.65 13.01 -22.10
CA MET A 242 4.92 12.41 -23.21
C MET A 242 5.86 11.79 -24.24
N GLU A 243 7.00 12.44 -24.51
CA GLU A 243 8.05 11.92 -25.39
C GLU A 243 8.70 10.66 -24.79
N GLU A 244 9.01 10.67 -23.49
CA GLU A 244 9.64 9.53 -22.82
C GLU A 244 8.66 8.41 -22.42
N ALA A 245 7.35 8.62 -22.57
CA ALA A 245 6.31 7.72 -22.07
C ALA A 245 6.50 6.26 -22.47
N ASP A 246 6.89 5.99 -23.73
CA ASP A 246 7.08 4.62 -24.21
C ASP A 246 8.30 3.94 -23.59
N ASP A 247 9.40 4.68 -23.41
CA ASP A 247 10.61 4.17 -22.78
C ASP A 247 10.41 3.95 -21.29
N ILE A 248 9.71 4.85 -20.60
CA ILE A 248 9.31 4.70 -19.19
C ILE A 248 8.45 3.44 -18.99
N VAL A 249 7.43 3.26 -19.84
CA VAL A 249 6.54 2.11 -19.78
C VAL A 249 7.32 0.81 -20.03
N LYS A 250 8.20 0.80 -21.01
CA LYS A 250 9.02 -0.35 -21.35
C LYS A 250 10.00 -0.71 -20.23
N ASP A 251 10.68 0.29 -19.67
CA ASP A 251 11.62 0.12 -18.55
C ASP A 251 10.90 -0.46 -17.32
N ALA A 252 9.75 0.10 -16.97
CA ALA A 252 8.91 -0.41 -15.89
C ALA A 252 8.43 -1.84 -16.12
N GLN A 253 8.06 -2.19 -17.35
CA GLN A 253 7.64 -3.55 -17.68
C GLN A 253 8.76 -4.58 -17.56
N LEU A 254 10.00 -4.17 -17.82
CA LEU A 254 11.18 -5.04 -17.78
C LEU A 254 11.76 -5.20 -16.38
N ASN A 255 11.69 -4.16 -15.54
CA ASN A 255 12.48 -4.07 -14.31
C ASN A 255 11.67 -4.09 -13.01
N ALA A 256 10.33 -4.04 -13.08
CA ALA A 256 9.48 -4.09 -11.89
C ALA A 256 9.06 -5.53 -11.54
N ASP A 257 9.92 -6.22 -10.81
CA ASP A 257 9.63 -7.51 -10.16
C ASP A 257 8.96 -7.36 -8.78
#